data_AF-A0A5C6ZXJ4-F1
#
_entry.id   AF-A0A5C6ZXJ4-F1
#
_cell.length_a   1.000
_cell.length_b   1.000
_cell.length_c   1.000
_cell.angle_alpha   90.00
_cell.angle_beta   90.00
_cell.angle_gamma   90.00
#
_symmetry.space_group_name_H-M   'P 1'
#
loop_
_entity.id
_entity.type
_entity.pdbx_description
1 polymer ?
#
loop_
_entity_poly.entity_id
_entity_poly.type
_entity_poly.pdbx_seq_one_letter_code
_entity_poly.pdbx_strand_id
1 'polypeptide(L)'
;MPASIVTTEDLMDFKVELLEEIQKLLEKESRHVSTKWLKSTEVREMLKISAGTLNNFRVNGTLPFSKIGGIIYYDSAAIHKVLANNLNIND
;
A
#
# COMPACT_ATOMS: atom_id res chain seq x y z
N MET A 1 14.63 -50.18 -0.32
CA MET A 1 14.65 -48.86 -1.00
C MET A 1 15.83 -48.09 -0.46
N PRO A 2 16.63 -47.40 -1.28
CA PRO A 2 17.73 -46.58 -0.76
C PRO A 2 17.12 -45.47 0.10
N ALA A 3 17.51 -45.42 1.37
CA ALA A 3 17.11 -44.35 2.26
C ALA A 3 18.00 -43.13 1.96
N SER A 4 17.40 -42.07 1.41
CA SER A 4 18.05 -40.77 1.30
C SER A 4 18.26 -40.23 2.71
N ILE A 5 19.52 -40.05 3.12
CA ILE A 5 19.84 -39.43 4.41
C ILE A 5 19.76 -37.92 4.21
N VAL A 6 18.79 -37.29 4.86
CA VAL A 6 18.67 -35.83 4.90
C VAL A 6 19.75 -35.28 5.82
N THR A 7 20.53 -34.33 5.32
CA THR A 7 21.54 -33.62 6.10
C THR A 7 20.94 -32.40 6.80
N THR A 8 21.65 -31.87 7.78
CA THR A 8 21.27 -30.60 8.41
C THR A 8 21.36 -29.40 7.47
N GLU A 9 22.21 -29.48 6.43
CA GLU A 9 22.36 -28.46 5.41
C GLU A 9 21.09 -28.41 4.53
N ASP A 10 20.58 -29.57 4.09
CA ASP A 10 19.33 -29.67 3.33
C ASP A 10 18.14 -29.03 4.08
N LEU A 11 18.10 -29.17 5.41
CA LEU A 11 17.06 -28.54 6.24
C LEU A 11 17.25 -27.04 6.38
N MET A 12 18.49 -26.55 6.37
CA MET A 12 18.81 -25.13 6.44
C MET A 12 18.41 -24.44 5.12
N ASP A 13 18.73 -25.06 3.99
CA ASP A 13 18.37 -24.59 2.66
C ASP A 13 16.85 -24.58 2.48
N PHE A 14 16.18 -25.68 2.86
CA PHE A 14 14.72 -25.75 2.83
C PHE A 14 14.07 -24.66 3.70
N LYS A 15 14.62 -24.38 4.89
CA LYS A 15 14.10 -23.30 5.76
C LYS A 15 14.22 -21.94 5.08
N VAL A 16 15.36 -21.66 4.44
CA VAL A 16 15.57 -20.38 3.74
C VAL A 16 14.60 -20.25 2.58
N GLU A 17 14.51 -21.26 1.71
CA GLU A 17 13.59 -21.28 0.56
C GLU A 17 12.13 -21.11 0.99
N LEU A 18 11.71 -21.84 2.03
CA LEU A 18 10.36 -21.76 2.58
C LEU A 18 10.05 -20.35 3.11
N LEU A 19 10.98 -19.74 3.86
CA LEU A 19 10.78 -18.39 4.39
C LEU A 19 10.71 -17.35 3.27
N GLU A 20 11.53 -17.47 2.22
CA GLU A 20 11.46 -16.60 1.05
C GLU A 20 10.12 -16.73 0.31
N GLU A 21 9.61 -17.95 0.11
CA GLU A 21 8.32 -18.15 -0.53
C GLU A 21 7.16 -17.61 0.30
N ILE A 22 7.19 -17.81 1.62
CA ILE A 22 6.20 -17.23 2.54
C ILE A 22 6.22 -15.70 2.44
N GLN A 23 7.41 -15.08 2.43
CA GLN A 23 7.54 -13.63 2.27
C GLN A 23 6.95 -13.15 0.94
N LYS A 24 7.25 -13.83 -0.16
CA LYS A 24 6.69 -13.51 -1.50
C LYS A 24 5.17 -13.64 -1.54
N LEU A 25 4.59 -14.61 -0.82
CA LEU A 25 3.14 -14.78 -0.71
C LEU A 25 2.49 -13.62 0.04
N LEU A 26 3.06 -13.21 1.17
CA LEU A 26 2.58 -12.08 1.96
C LEU A 26 2.69 -10.75 1.20
N GLU A 27 3.74 -10.55 0.40
CA GLU A 27 3.90 -9.38 -0.49
C GLU A 27 2.93 -9.39 -1.69
N LYS A 28 2.44 -10.56 -2.11
CA LYS A 28 1.36 -10.65 -3.10
C LYS A 28 0.01 -10.29 -2.49
N GLU A 29 -0.24 -10.68 -1.24
CA GLU A 29 -1.47 -10.36 -0.53
C GLU A 29 -1.55 -8.88 -0.15
N SER A 30 -0.42 -8.23 0.13
CA SER A 30 -0.37 -6.77 0.34
C SER A 30 -0.67 -5.98 -0.94
N ARG A 31 -0.56 -6.57 -2.14
CA ARG A 31 -1.10 -5.98 -3.37
C ARG A 31 -2.62 -6.12 -3.51
N HIS A 32 -3.24 -6.98 -2.70
CA HIS A 32 -4.68 -7.07 -2.49
C HIS A 32 -5.14 -6.29 -1.25
N VAL A 33 -4.41 -5.24 -0.82
CA VAL A 33 -5.02 -4.21 0.04
C VAL A 33 -6.23 -3.71 -0.72
N SER A 34 -7.41 -4.11 -0.26
CA SER A 34 -8.69 -3.71 -0.82
C SER A 34 -8.63 -2.20 -1.00
N THR A 35 -8.71 -1.75 -2.25
CA THR A 35 -8.63 -0.34 -2.58
C THR A 35 -9.72 0.37 -1.80
N LYS A 36 -9.34 0.96 -0.66
CA LYS A 36 -10.28 1.62 0.23
C LYS A 36 -10.57 2.96 -0.40
N TRP A 37 -11.74 3.05 -1.03
CA TRP A 37 -12.25 4.28 -1.58
C TRP A 37 -12.78 5.16 -0.45
N LEU A 38 -12.20 6.34 -0.32
CA LEU A 38 -12.53 7.33 0.68
C LEU A 38 -13.34 8.47 0.04
N LYS A 39 -14.32 8.99 0.75
CA LYS A 39 -15.02 10.23 0.40
C LYS A 39 -14.25 11.45 0.90
N SER A 40 -14.62 12.63 0.41
CA SER A 40 -13.99 13.90 0.81
C SER A 40 -14.09 14.20 2.32
N THR A 41 -15.04 13.62 3.05
CA THR A 41 -15.10 13.72 4.52
C THR A 41 -13.98 12.93 5.18
N GLU A 42 -13.83 11.66 4.81
CA GLU A 42 -12.85 10.75 5.37
C GLU A 42 -11.41 11.21 5.08
N VAL A 43 -11.14 11.72 3.88
CA VAL A 43 -9.82 12.26 3.53
C VAL A 43 -9.47 13.51 4.36
N ARG A 44 -10.45 14.38 4.62
CA ARG A 44 -10.22 15.56 5.47
C ARG A 44 -9.90 15.18 6.90
N GLU A 45 -10.59 14.18 7.45
CA GLU A 45 -10.33 13.65 8.79
C GLU A 45 -8.97 12.97 8.86
N MET A 46 -8.64 12.15 7.85
CA MET A 46 -7.37 11.43 7.74
C MET A 46 -6.17 12.40 7.69
N LEU A 47 -6.22 13.39 6.81
CA LEU A 47 -5.12 14.33 6.59
C LEU A 47 -5.18 15.55 7.50
N LYS A 48 -6.24 15.69 8.30
CA LYS A 48 -6.52 16.85 9.17
C LYS A 48 -6.50 18.19 8.41
N ILE A 49 -7.12 18.22 7.23
CA ILE A 49 -7.15 19.39 6.36
C ILE A 49 -8.56 19.97 6.17
N SER A 50 -8.62 21.25 5.83
CA SER A 50 -9.88 21.93 5.51
C SER A 50 -10.46 21.50 4.15
N ALA A 51 -11.74 21.79 3.92
CA ALA A 51 -12.37 21.57 2.62
C ALA A 51 -11.74 22.41 1.49
N GLY A 52 -11.31 23.65 1.80
CA GLY A 52 -10.62 24.51 0.85
C GLY A 52 -9.26 23.93 0.46
N THR A 53 -8.51 23.41 1.43
CA THR A 53 -7.21 22.75 1.19
C THR A 53 -7.38 21.51 0.32
N LEU A 54 -8.32 20.62 0.65
CA LEU A 54 -8.59 19.43 -0.17
C LEU A 54 -9.06 19.81 -1.58
N ASN A 55 -9.84 20.88 -1.72
CA ASN A 55 -10.24 21.38 -3.02
C ASN A 55 -9.04 21.88 -3.82
N ASN A 56 -8.13 22.64 -3.19
CA ASN A 56 -6.90 23.10 -3.83
C ASN A 56 -6.06 21.91 -4.33
N PHE A 57 -5.89 20.87 -3.50
CA PHE A 57 -5.18 19.64 -3.87
C PHE A 57 -5.80 18.89 -5.05
N ARG A 58 -7.11 18.99 -5.26
CA ARG A 58 -7.76 18.44 -6.46
C ARG A 58 -7.54 19.33 -7.68
N VAL A 59 -7.76 20.64 -7.52
CA VAL A 59 -7.72 21.60 -8.63
C VAL A 59 -6.31 21.72 -9.21
N ASN A 60 -5.29 21.69 -8.36
CA ASN A 60 -3.89 21.74 -8.77
C ASN A 60 -3.30 20.36 -9.14
N GLY A 61 -4.07 19.27 -9.01
CA GLY A 61 -3.64 17.91 -9.33
C GLY A 61 -2.71 17.25 -8.30
N THR A 62 -2.51 17.81 -7.11
CA THR A 62 -1.67 17.20 -6.05
C THR A 62 -2.24 15.86 -5.56
N LEU A 63 -3.55 15.77 -5.34
CA LEU A 63 -4.20 14.53 -4.92
C LEU A 63 -5.06 13.94 -6.05
N PRO A 64 -4.78 12.71 -6.50
CA PRO A 64 -5.59 12.04 -7.50
C PRO A 64 -6.97 11.70 -6.91
N PHE A 65 -8.01 11.84 -7.73
CA PHE A 65 -9.38 11.54 -7.35
C PHE A 65 -10.17 10.97 -8.53
N SER A 66 -11.24 10.23 -8.23
CA SER A 66 -12.22 9.76 -9.19
C SER A 66 -13.56 10.44 -8.93
N LYS A 67 -14.28 10.81 -9.98
CA LYS A 67 -15.60 11.44 -9.90
C LYS A 67 -16.64 10.57 -10.61
N ILE A 68 -17.63 10.09 -9.86
CA ILE A 68 -18.71 9.24 -10.38
C ILE A 68 -20.04 9.82 -9.90
N GLY A 69 -20.91 10.21 -10.83
CA GLY A 69 -22.23 10.77 -10.49
C GLY A 69 -22.18 12.03 -9.61
N GLY A 70 -21.13 12.83 -9.73
CA GLY A 70 -20.93 14.03 -8.89
C GLY A 70 -20.25 13.78 -7.55
N ILE A 71 -20.14 12.52 -7.12
CA ILE A 71 -19.45 12.13 -5.88
C ILE A 71 -17.96 11.94 -6.17
N ILE A 72 -17.12 12.45 -5.27
CA ILE A 72 -15.66 12.37 -5.39
C ILE A 72 -15.11 11.34 -4.42
N TYR A 73 -14.32 10.42 -4.97
CA TYR A 73 -13.66 9.33 -4.29
C TYR A 73 -12.15 9.46 -4.43
N TYR A 74 -11.44 8.98 -3.42
CA TYR A 74 -9.98 8.93 -3.39
C TYR A 74 -9.55 7.52 -3.05
N ASP A 75 -8.54 7.03 -3.73
CA ASP A 75 -7.88 5.78 -3.35
C ASP A 75 -6.92 6.07 -2.19
N SER A 76 -7.14 5.40 -1.05
CA SER A 76 -6.26 5.49 0.12
C SER A 76 -4.80 5.18 -0.22
N ALA A 77 -4.54 4.18 -1.07
CA ALA A 77 -3.18 3.80 -1.47
C ALA A 77 -2.51 4.92 -2.29
N ALA A 78 -3.28 5.56 -3.18
CA ALA A 78 -2.78 6.70 -3.95
C ALA A 78 -2.45 7.90 -3.05
N ILE A 79 -3.27 8.18 -2.03
CA ILE A 79 -2.97 9.24 -1.04
C ILE A 79 -1.64 8.94 -0.32
N HIS A 80 -1.46 7.72 0.19
CA HIS A 80 -0.21 7.33 0.86
C HIS A 80 1.00 7.44 -0.06
N LYS A 81 0.85 7.07 -1.34
CA LYS A 81 1.92 7.24 -2.34
C LYS A 81 2.30 8.70 -2.54
N VAL A 82 1.32 9.60 -2.63
CA VAL A 82 1.58 11.05 -2.74
C VAL A 82 2.33 11.55 -1.49
N LEU A 83 1.91 11.14 -0.29
CA LEU A 83 2.59 11.52 0.96
C LEU A 83 4.03 11.01 0.99
N ALA A 84 4.26 9.74 0.66
CA ALA A 84 5.59 9.14 0.64
C ALA A 84 6.51 9.85 -0.36
N ASN A 85 6.00 10.23 -1.53
CA ASN A 85 6.77 10.95 -2.54
C ASN A 85 7.13 12.39 -2.13
N ASN A 86 6.37 13.00 -1.21
CA ASN A 86 6.62 14.35 -0.71
C ASN A 86 7.30 14.35 0.68
N LEU A 87 7.70 13.18 1.18
CA LEU A 87 8.42 13.06 2.44
C LEU A 87 9.84 13.61 2.25
N ASN A 88 10.14 14.76 2.87
CA ASN A 88 11.49 15.30 2.91
C ASN A 88 12.24 14.66 4.09
N ILE A 89 13.36 13.99 3.82
CA ILE A 89 14.16 13.27 4.83
C ILE A 89 15.22 14.18 5.48
N ASN A 90 15.33 15.43 5.01
CA ASN A 90 16.42 16.35 5.35
C ASN A 90 16.01 17.57 6.20
N ASP A 91 14.84 17.55 6.85
CA ASP A 91 14.43 18.58 7.83
C ASP A 91 14.63 18.07 9.28
#